data_AF-A0A657LVN9-F1
#
_entry.id   AF-A0A657LVN9-F1
#
_cell.length_a   1.000
_cell.length_b   1.000
_cell.length_c   1.000
_cell.angle_alpha   90.00
_cell.angle_beta   90.00
_cell.angle_gamma   90.00
#
_symmetry.space_group_name_H-M   'P 1'
#
loop_
_entity.id
_entity.type
_entity.pdbx_description
1 polymer ?
#
loop_
_entity_poly.entity_id
_entity_poly.type
_entity_poly.pdbx_seq_one_letter_code
_entity_poly.pdbx_strand_id
1 'polypeptide(L)'
;MKLFLRSIAVLASVSFMPGIAAAADTLMETFFVGRTTAVGSFSAINGVNRTFVVLLTGRLRGDTLTLREDFVYDDGEKDRKTWIFVRTGPNTYRGTREDVIGTTTLRVSGNTARFNYLVDLDPGPEKNVVRFYDRMVLSDDGKTIVNTATVWKYILPVARVRVDFKR
;
A
#
# COMPACT_ATOMS: atom_id res chain seq x y z
N MET A 1 -33.79 61.01 41.24
CA MET A 1 -34.12 60.65 39.84
C MET A 1 -33.08 59.65 39.37
N LYS A 2 -33.49 58.41 39.09
CA LYS A 2 -32.64 57.22 38.92
C LYS A 2 -32.00 57.23 37.52
N LEU A 3 -30.66 57.21 37.41
CA LEU A 3 -29.97 56.79 36.18
C LEU A 3 -29.41 55.39 36.37
N PHE A 4 -29.98 54.42 35.65
CA PHE A 4 -29.49 53.06 35.56
C PHE A 4 -28.39 52.98 34.50
N LEU A 5 -27.16 52.65 34.91
CA LEU A 5 -26.10 52.19 34.02
C LEU A 5 -26.42 50.75 33.59
N ARG A 6 -26.68 50.52 32.29
CA ARG A 6 -26.80 49.17 31.73
C ARG A 6 -25.44 48.78 31.13
N SER A 7 -24.69 47.96 31.87
CA SER A 7 -23.50 47.29 31.36
C SER A 7 -23.93 46.16 30.42
N ILE A 8 -23.64 46.29 29.13
CA ILE A 8 -23.78 45.21 28.15
C ILE A 8 -22.51 44.37 28.25
N ALA A 9 -22.60 43.20 28.87
CA ALA A 9 -21.56 42.18 28.82
C ALA A 9 -21.61 41.50 27.44
N VAL A 10 -20.63 41.76 26.59
CA VAL A 10 -20.44 41.04 25.33
C VAL A 10 -19.74 39.72 25.66
N LEU A 11 -20.48 38.62 25.63
CA LEU A 11 -19.93 37.28 25.77
C LEU A 11 -19.32 36.88 24.42
N ALA A 12 -18.00 36.93 24.30
CA ALA A 12 -17.29 36.42 23.13
C ALA A 12 -17.32 34.88 23.15
N SER A 13 -18.24 34.29 22.40
CA SER A 13 -18.27 32.85 22.14
C SER A 13 -17.14 32.48 21.19
N VAL A 14 -16.05 31.92 21.73
CA VAL A 14 -15.01 31.27 20.94
C VAL A 14 -15.59 29.97 20.38
N SER A 15 -16.02 29.99 19.12
CA SER A 15 -16.40 28.78 18.40
C SER A 15 -15.15 27.95 18.13
N PHE A 16 -14.96 26.88 18.90
CA PHE A 16 -13.97 25.85 18.61
C PHE A 16 -14.46 25.10 17.37
N MET A 17 -14.01 25.49 16.18
CA MET A 17 -14.22 24.65 15.00
C MET A 17 -13.32 23.43 15.15
N PRO A 18 -13.87 22.21 15.26
CA PRO A 18 -13.03 21.03 15.20
C PRO A 18 -12.40 21.02 13.81
N GLY A 19 -11.10 21.29 13.74
CA GLY A 19 -10.33 20.97 12.54
C GLY A 19 -10.57 19.49 12.23
N ILE A 20 -10.84 19.17 10.98
CA ILE A 20 -10.95 17.78 10.54
C ILE A 20 -9.60 17.14 10.88
N ALA A 21 -9.57 16.34 11.94
CA ALA A 21 -8.36 15.63 12.32
C ALA A 21 -7.93 14.77 11.13
N ALA A 22 -6.70 14.94 10.67
CA ALA A 22 -6.12 14.05 9.68
C ALA A 22 -6.25 12.61 10.19
N ALA A 23 -6.70 11.69 9.33
CA ALA A 23 -6.78 10.29 9.70
C ALA A 23 -5.38 9.79 10.11
N ALA A 24 -5.32 8.95 11.14
CA ALA A 24 -4.05 8.38 11.59
C ALA A 24 -3.35 7.60 10.46
N ASP A 25 -2.02 7.63 10.50
CA ASP A 25 -1.19 6.84 9.60
C ASP A 25 -1.42 5.35 9.83
N THR A 26 -1.31 4.59 8.73
CA THR A 26 -1.43 3.13 8.76
C THR A 26 -0.06 2.47 8.59
N LEU A 27 -0.03 1.13 8.46
CA LEU A 27 1.18 0.41 8.08
C LEU A 27 1.74 0.88 6.72
N MET A 28 0.91 1.45 5.83
CA MET A 28 1.37 1.94 4.52
C MET A 28 2.37 3.09 4.68
N GLU A 29 2.03 4.10 5.50
CA GLU A 29 2.90 5.25 5.74
C GLU A 29 4.02 4.91 6.71
N THR A 30 3.69 4.26 7.84
CA THR A 30 4.64 4.06 8.94
C THR A 30 5.78 3.10 8.57
N PHE A 31 5.50 2.08 7.75
CA PHE A 31 6.50 1.09 7.35
C PHE A 31 7.24 1.48 6.07
N PHE A 32 6.50 1.85 5.01
CA PHE A 32 7.08 1.97 3.68
C PHE A 32 7.69 3.34 3.36
N VAL A 33 7.41 4.41 4.11
CA VAL A 33 8.11 5.68 3.92
C VAL A 33 9.58 5.53 4.28
N GLY A 34 10.47 5.98 3.40
CA GLY A 34 11.92 5.82 3.53
C GLY A 34 12.43 4.59 2.80
N ARG A 35 13.51 3.99 3.30
CA ARG A 35 14.13 2.81 2.70
C ARG A 35 13.68 1.56 3.44
N THR A 36 13.29 0.54 2.69
CA THR A 36 13.09 -0.83 3.19
C THR A 36 13.76 -1.80 2.23
N THR A 37 14.03 -3.01 2.70
CA THR A 37 14.56 -4.10 1.87
C THR A 37 13.66 -5.31 2.00
N ALA A 38 13.67 -6.18 1.01
CA ALA A 38 12.95 -7.44 1.08
C ALA A 38 13.69 -8.58 0.40
N VAL A 39 13.35 -9.78 0.84
CA VAL A 39 13.64 -11.02 0.13
C VAL A 39 12.31 -11.67 -0.25
N GLY A 40 12.24 -12.29 -1.41
CA GLY A 40 11.00 -12.90 -1.85
C GLY A 40 11.21 -14.09 -2.77
N SER A 41 10.11 -14.79 -3.00
CA SER A 41 10.04 -15.93 -3.90
C SER A 41 8.72 -15.94 -4.66
N PHE A 42 8.80 -16.44 -5.89
CA PHE A 42 7.68 -16.73 -6.76
C PHE A 42 7.75 -18.20 -7.15
N SER A 43 6.67 -18.94 -6.98
CA SER A 43 6.60 -20.35 -7.37
C SER A 43 5.29 -20.66 -8.08
N ALA A 44 5.36 -21.23 -9.28
CA ALA A 44 4.22 -21.58 -10.11
C ALA A 44 4.08 -23.10 -10.31
N ILE A 45 2.87 -23.55 -10.63
CA ILE A 45 2.53 -24.97 -10.79
C ILE A 45 3.21 -25.64 -11.99
N ASN A 46 3.73 -24.86 -12.94
CA ASN A 46 4.49 -25.33 -14.10
C ASN A 46 5.98 -25.56 -13.78
N GLY A 47 6.39 -25.48 -12.52
CA GLY A 47 7.76 -25.71 -12.07
C GLY A 47 8.64 -24.46 -12.05
N VAL A 48 8.14 -23.30 -12.51
CA VAL A 48 8.89 -22.04 -12.39
C VAL A 48 9.02 -21.69 -10.91
N ASN A 49 10.26 -21.50 -10.46
CA ASN A 49 10.58 -21.02 -9.13
C ASN A 49 11.70 -19.98 -9.23
N ARG A 50 11.48 -18.80 -8.68
CA ARG A 50 12.44 -17.70 -8.69
C ARG A 50 12.52 -17.08 -7.31
N THR A 51 13.72 -16.69 -6.92
CA THR A 51 13.94 -15.86 -5.74
C THR A 51 14.43 -14.49 -6.15
N PHE A 52 14.16 -13.49 -5.33
CA PHE A 52 14.55 -12.12 -5.62
C PHE A 52 14.82 -11.34 -4.34
N VAL A 53 15.67 -10.32 -4.46
CA VAL A 53 15.84 -9.28 -3.46
C VAL A 53 15.26 -7.98 -3.98
N VAL A 54 14.73 -7.16 -3.09
CA VAL A 54 14.12 -5.88 -3.44
C VAL A 54 14.68 -4.78 -2.57
N LEU A 55 15.08 -3.67 -3.19
CA LEU A 55 15.29 -2.41 -2.50
C LEU A 55 14.07 -1.51 -2.76
N LEU A 56 13.46 -1.03 -1.70
CA LEU A 56 12.30 -0.15 -1.78
C LEU A 56 12.65 1.26 -1.32
N THR A 57 12.09 2.25 -2.02
CA THR A 57 12.13 3.66 -1.61
C THR A 57 10.73 4.24 -1.66
N GLY A 58 10.15 4.46 -0.48
CA GLY A 58 8.83 5.08 -0.33
C GLY A 58 8.92 6.57 -0.06
N ARG A 59 8.03 7.33 -0.70
CA ARG A 59 7.88 8.77 -0.52
C ARG A 59 6.41 9.13 -0.40
N LEU A 60 6.07 9.83 0.69
CA LEU A 60 4.74 10.40 0.89
C LEU A 60 4.73 11.87 0.42
N ARG A 61 3.70 12.25 -0.33
CA ARG A 61 3.40 13.65 -0.69
C ARG A 61 1.89 13.86 -0.61
N GLY A 62 1.45 14.66 0.39
CA GLY A 62 0.03 14.74 0.73
C GLY A 62 -0.53 13.33 0.98
N ASP A 63 -1.60 12.99 0.28
CA ASP A 63 -2.28 11.69 0.39
C ASP A 63 -1.72 10.59 -0.53
N THR A 64 -0.59 10.85 -1.20
CA THR A 64 -0.01 9.91 -2.18
C THR A 64 1.30 9.31 -1.68
N LEU A 65 1.30 8.00 -1.49
CA LEU A 65 2.49 7.19 -1.25
C LEU A 65 2.99 6.63 -2.58
N THR A 66 4.18 7.04 -3.01
CA THR A 66 4.91 6.43 -4.12
C THR A 66 5.93 5.45 -3.55
N LEU A 67 5.87 4.20 -3.97
CA LEU A 67 6.78 3.13 -3.55
C LEU A 67 7.49 2.58 -4.79
N ARG A 68 8.74 2.98 -4.96
CA ARG A 68 9.61 2.40 -6.00
C ARG A 68 10.25 1.13 -5.46
N GLU A 69 10.23 0.09 -6.28
CA GLU A 69 10.75 -1.24 -5.99
C GLU A 69 11.79 -1.60 -7.06
N ASP A 70 13.04 -1.77 -6.65
CA ASP A 70 14.14 -2.24 -7.51
C ASP A 70 14.42 -3.72 -7.20
N PHE A 71 14.10 -4.60 -8.14
CA PHE A 71 14.24 -6.05 -8.02
C PHE A 71 15.58 -6.52 -8.61
N VAL A 72 16.18 -7.51 -7.96
CA VAL A 72 17.25 -8.33 -8.52
C VAL A 72 16.88 -9.79 -8.31
N TYR A 73 16.69 -10.52 -9.41
CA TYR A 73 16.37 -11.94 -9.39
C TYR A 73 17.65 -12.78 -9.25
N ASP A 74 17.48 -14.03 -8.85
CA ASP A 74 18.57 -15.00 -8.67
C ASP A 74 19.35 -15.33 -9.95
N ASP A 75 18.72 -15.22 -11.11
CA ASP A 75 19.36 -15.31 -12.43
C ASP A 75 20.06 -14.01 -12.88
N GLY A 76 20.01 -12.95 -12.06
CA GLY A 76 20.61 -11.65 -12.34
C GLY A 76 19.73 -10.68 -13.13
N GLU A 77 18.53 -11.09 -13.54
CA GLU A 77 17.54 -10.19 -14.13
C GLU A 77 17.24 -9.03 -13.17
N LYS A 78 17.02 -7.83 -13.71
CA LYS A 78 16.63 -6.65 -12.94
C LYS A 78 15.33 -6.10 -13.47
N ASP A 79 14.44 -5.78 -12.56
CA ASP A 79 13.18 -5.14 -12.87
C ASP A 79 12.96 -3.96 -11.93
N ARG A 80 12.15 -3.00 -12.37
CA ARG A 80 11.70 -1.89 -11.55
C ARG A 80 10.21 -1.75 -11.68
N LYS A 81 9.55 -1.64 -10.53
CA LYS A 81 8.13 -1.36 -10.45
C LYS A 81 7.88 -0.19 -9.52
N THR A 82 6.81 0.56 -9.76
CA THR A 82 6.45 1.71 -8.94
C THR A 82 4.98 1.64 -8.59
N TRP A 83 4.71 1.31 -7.34
CA TRP A 83 3.38 1.48 -6.80
C TRP A 83 3.10 2.95 -6.49
N ILE A 84 1.91 3.41 -6.86
CA ILE A 84 1.36 4.71 -6.45
C ILE A 84 0.05 4.42 -5.73
N PHE A 85 0.04 4.63 -4.42
CA PHE A 85 -1.14 4.50 -3.57
C PHE A 85 -1.65 5.88 -3.17
N VAL A 86 -2.88 6.19 -3.57
CA VAL A 86 -3.59 7.41 -3.16
C VAL A 86 -4.58 7.04 -2.06
N ARG A 87 -4.47 7.67 -0.90
CA ARG A 87 -5.40 7.47 0.22
C ARG A 87 -6.79 7.96 -0.19
N THR A 88 -7.79 7.10 0.00
CA THR A 88 -9.20 7.36 -0.33
C THR A 88 -10.10 7.42 0.91
N GLY A 89 -9.54 7.19 2.09
CA GLY A 89 -10.24 7.24 3.38
C GLY A 89 -9.33 6.85 4.54
N PRO A 90 -9.85 6.70 5.77
CA PRO A 90 -9.02 6.44 6.95
C PRO A 90 -8.15 5.19 6.85
N ASN A 91 -8.65 4.14 6.18
CA ASN A 91 -7.95 2.86 6.04
C ASN A 91 -8.02 2.29 4.61
N THR A 92 -8.21 3.14 3.61
CA THR A 92 -8.42 2.70 2.22
C THR A 92 -7.57 3.49 1.25
N TYR A 93 -7.07 2.82 0.22
CA TYR A 93 -6.22 3.41 -0.82
C TYR A 93 -6.62 2.88 -2.19
N ARG A 94 -6.44 3.72 -3.20
CA ARG A 94 -6.42 3.32 -4.61
C ARG A 94 -4.98 3.16 -5.06
N GLY A 95 -4.61 1.98 -5.54
CA GLY A 95 -3.27 1.66 -6.02
C GLY A 95 -3.18 1.56 -7.54
N THR A 96 -2.08 2.00 -8.11
CA THR A 96 -1.69 1.81 -9.52
C THR A 96 -0.23 1.39 -9.61
N ARG A 97 0.12 0.67 -10.67
CA ARG A 97 1.47 0.23 -11.03
C ARG A 97 1.52 0.00 -12.54
N GLU A 98 2.70 0.02 -13.13
CA GLU A 98 2.90 0.04 -14.59
C GLU A 98 2.29 -1.16 -15.32
N ASP A 99 2.24 -2.31 -14.67
CA ASP A 99 1.75 -3.59 -15.19
C ASP A 99 0.35 -3.96 -14.68
N VAL A 100 -0.26 -3.10 -13.86
CA VAL A 100 -1.60 -3.32 -13.31
C VAL A 100 -2.65 -2.83 -14.31
N ILE A 101 -3.57 -3.73 -14.67
CA ILE A 101 -4.73 -3.38 -15.48
C ILE A 101 -5.72 -2.59 -14.61
N GLY A 102 -5.77 -1.28 -14.83
CA GLY A 102 -6.66 -0.38 -14.10
C GLY A 102 -6.11 0.03 -12.73
N THR A 103 -6.90 -0.17 -11.68
CA THR A 103 -6.53 0.22 -10.31
C THR A 103 -6.90 -0.87 -9.32
N THR A 104 -6.19 -0.94 -8.20
CA THR A 104 -6.54 -1.78 -7.05
C THR A 104 -7.11 -0.97 -5.91
N THR A 105 -7.93 -1.61 -5.06
CA THR A 105 -8.31 -1.06 -3.77
C THR A 105 -7.58 -1.81 -2.67
N LEU A 106 -6.78 -1.09 -1.91
CA LEU A 106 -6.13 -1.58 -0.71
C LEU A 106 -6.93 -1.16 0.52
N ARG A 107 -7.17 -2.12 1.42
CA ARG A 107 -7.82 -1.88 2.71
C ARG A 107 -6.89 -2.31 3.83
N VAL A 108 -6.78 -1.47 4.85
CA VAL A 108 -6.02 -1.75 6.07
C VAL A 108 -7.01 -2.05 7.21
N SER A 109 -6.68 -3.04 8.03
CA SER A 109 -7.40 -3.37 9.25
C SER A 109 -6.37 -3.76 10.31
N GLY A 110 -6.12 -2.86 11.27
CA GLY A 110 -5.06 -3.04 12.25
C GLY A 110 -3.69 -3.18 11.59
N ASN A 111 -2.98 -4.26 11.90
CA ASN A 111 -1.66 -4.58 11.37
C ASN A 111 -1.68 -5.26 9.98
N THR A 112 -2.83 -5.31 9.32
CA THR A 112 -3.02 -6.12 8.12
C THR A 112 -3.54 -5.28 6.94
N ALA A 113 -2.90 -5.41 5.77
CA ALA A 113 -3.41 -4.84 4.52
C ALA A 113 -3.83 -5.95 3.52
N ARG A 114 -4.88 -5.68 2.74
CA ARG A 114 -5.37 -6.57 1.67
C ARG A 114 -5.63 -5.79 0.40
N PHE A 115 -5.26 -6.37 -0.72
CA PHE A 115 -5.53 -5.84 -2.05
C PHE A 115 -5.46 -6.95 -3.08
N ASN A 116 -6.07 -6.72 -4.24
CA ASN A 116 -6.04 -7.65 -5.36
C ASN A 116 -6.04 -6.87 -6.66
N TYR A 117 -5.35 -7.37 -7.68
CA TYR A 117 -5.16 -6.65 -8.93
C TYR A 117 -4.93 -7.61 -10.08
N LEU A 118 -5.17 -7.12 -11.29
CA LEU A 118 -4.91 -7.83 -12.53
C LEU A 118 -3.58 -7.35 -13.10
N VAL A 119 -2.76 -8.30 -13.57
CA VAL A 119 -1.50 -8.03 -14.27
C VAL A 119 -1.56 -8.74 -15.62
N ASP A 120 -1.15 -8.07 -16.68
CA ASP A 120 -0.82 -8.74 -17.94
C ASP A 120 0.66 -9.11 -17.93
N LEU A 121 0.96 -10.42 -17.94
CA LEU A 121 2.34 -10.90 -17.87
C LEU A 121 3.00 -10.99 -19.26
N ASP A 122 2.25 -10.78 -20.35
CA ASP A 122 2.78 -10.93 -21.70
C ASP A 122 3.09 -9.56 -22.36
N PRO A 123 4.27 -9.38 -22.95
CA PRO A 123 4.54 -8.25 -23.84
C PRO A 123 4.01 -8.44 -25.29
N GLY A 124 3.48 -9.62 -25.63
CA GLY A 124 3.00 -10.00 -26.97
C GLY A 124 1.54 -9.62 -27.29
N PRO A 125 1.00 -10.10 -28.44
CA PRO A 125 -0.36 -9.78 -28.89
C PRO A 125 -1.46 -10.53 -28.12
N GLU A 126 -1.12 -11.65 -27.47
CA GLU A 126 -2.06 -12.41 -26.64
C GLU A 126 -1.98 -11.95 -25.19
N LYS A 127 -3.14 -11.75 -24.55
CA LYS A 127 -3.18 -11.31 -23.17
C LYS A 127 -2.92 -12.48 -22.21
N ASN A 128 -1.90 -12.38 -21.38
CA ASN A 128 -1.67 -13.29 -20.27
C ASN A 128 -2.07 -12.65 -18.93
N VAL A 129 -3.36 -12.34 -18.80
CA VAL A 129 -3.89 -11.74 -17.58
C VAL A 129 -3.96 -12.75 -16.44
N VAL A 130 -3.42 -12.38 -15.28
CA VAL A 130 -3.55 -13.10 -14.00
C VAL A 130 -4.04 -12.17 -12.91
N ARG A 131 -4.59 -12.72 -11.83
CA ARG A 131 -5.05 -11.97 -10.66
C ARG A 131 -4.23 -12.31 -9.43
N PHE A 132 -3.68 -11.29 -8.78
CA PHE A 132 -2.98 -11.40 -7.51
C PHE A 132 -3.95 -11.10 -6.36
N TYR A 133 -3.80 -11.85 -5.26
CA TYR A 133 -4.52 -11.63 -4.01
C TYR A 133 -3.52 -11.50 -2.87
N ASP A 134 -3.18 -10.27 -2.51
CA ASP A 134 -2.12 -9.94 -1.56
C ASP A 134 -2.66 -9.73 -0.15
N ARG A 135 -1.87 -10.19 0.81
CA ARG A 135 -2.07 -10.00 2.24
C ARG A 135 -0.73 -9.65 2.88
N MET A 136 -0.63 -8.40 3.33
CA MET A 136 0.50 -7.92 4.12
C MET A 136 0.14 -7.95 5.59
N VAL A 137 1.04 -8.46 6.44
CA VAL A 137 0.89 -8.47 7.89
C VAL A 137 2.14 -7.88 8.53
N LEU A 138 1.97 -6.82 9.30
CA LEU A 138 3.01 -6.17 10.09
C LEU A 138 3.22 -6.93 11.40
N SER A 139 4.49 -7.19 11.74
CA SER A 139 4.89 -7.81 13.01
C SER A 139 4.60 -6.90 14.21
N ASP A 140 4.42 -7.49 15.39
CA ASP A 140 4.09 -6.75 16.61
C ASP A 140 5.19 -5.75 17.03
N ASP A 141 6.45 -6.04 16.67
CA ASP A 141 7.58 -5.14 16.89
C ASP A 141 7.69 -3.99 15.86
N GLY A 142 6.83 -4.00 14.84
CA GLY A 142 6.77 -3.00 13.78
C GLY A 142 7.95 -3.03 12.79
N LYS A 143 8.83 -4.03 12.84
CA LYS A 143 10.08 -4.05 12.06
C LYS A 143 10.01 -4.86 10.76
N THR A 144 9.01 -5.73 10.63
CA THR A 144 8.87 -6.60 9.45
C THR A 144 7.44 -6.62 8.94
N ILE A 145 7.30 -6.75 7.62
CA ILE A 145 6.02 -7.09 6.99
C ILE A 145 6.20 -8.38 6.22
N VAL A 146 5.27 -9.31 6.39
CA VAL A 146 5.17 -10.49 5.53
C VAL A 146 4.03 -10.25 4.54
N ASN A 147 4.35 -10.18 3.25
CA ASN A 147 3.36 -10.25 2.17
C ASN A 147 3.25 -11.67 1.64
N THR A 148 2.03 -12.16 1.54
CA THR A 148 1.71 -13.42 0.87
C THR A 148 0.68 -13.14 -0.22
N ALA A 149 0.92 -13.66 -1.41
CA ALA A 149 -0.03 -13.59 -2.52
C ALA A 149 -0.31 -14.95 -3.13
N THR A 150 -1.57 -15.15 -3.55
CA THR A 150 -1.93 -16.25 -4.46
C THR A 150 -2.25 -15.65 -5.82
N VAL A 151 -1.68 -16.24 -6.88
CA VAL A 151 -1.87 -15.81 -8.26
C VAL A 151 -2.83 -16.76 -8.95
N TRP A 152 -3.87 -16.21 -9.56
CA TRP A 152 -4.95 -16.94 -10.19
C TRP A 152 -4.98 -16.66 -11.69
N LYS A 153 -5.13 -17.74 -12.48
CA LYS A 153 -5.49 -17.65 -13.89
C LYS A 153 -6.94 -18.13 -14.01
N TYR A 154 -7.83 -17.23 -14.41
CA TYR A 154 -9.28 -17.47 -14.38
C TYR A 154 -9.75 -17.92 -12.98
N ILE A 155 -10.16 -19.19 -12.84
CA ILE A 155 -10.66 -19.80 -11.60
C ILE A 155 -9.64 -20.75 -10.94
N LEU A 156 -8.42 -20.84 -11.46
CA LEU A 156 -7.41 -21.77 -10.96
C LEU A 156 -6.25 -21.01 -10.29
N PRO A 157 -5.85 -21.38 -9.07
CA PRO A 157 -4.61 -20.88 -8.50
C PRO A 157 -3.42 -21.50 -9.24
N VAL A 158 -2.53 -20.66 -9.77
CA VAL A 158 -1.41 -21.09 -10.62
C VAL A 158 -0.04 -20.75 -10.04
N ALA A 159 0.05 -19.80 -9.11
CA ALA A 159 1.30 -19.47 -8.45
C ALA A 159 1.10 -18.89 -7.05
N ARG A 160 2.20 -18.81 -6.30
CA ARG A 160 2.28 -18.16 -4.99
C ARG A 160 3.46 -17.20 -4.97
N VAL A 161 3.31 -16.13 -4.21
CA VAL A 161 4.36 -15.16 -3.93
C VAL A 161 4.48 -15.00 -2.43
N ARG A 162 5.72 -14.93 -1.94
CA ARG A 162 6.03 -14.49 -0.59
C ARG A 162 7.09 -13.40 -0.65
N VAL A 163 6.89 -12.32 0.09
CA VAL A 163 7.87 -11.26 0.25
C VAL A 163 7.99 -10.89 1.71
N ASP A 164 9.21 -10.96 2.25
CA ASP A 164 9.53 -10.64 3.62
C ASP A 164 10.28 -9.29 3.65
N PHE A 165 9.57 -8.24 4.03
CA PHE A 165 10.10 -6.89 4.13
C PHE A 165 10.72 -6.65 5.50
N LYS A 166 11.80 -5.87 5.52
CA LYS A 166 12.48 -5.39 6.73
C LYS A 166 12.91 -3.94 6.57
N ARG A 167 12.95 -3.24 7.70
CA ARG A 167 13.44 -1.87 7.82
C ARG A 167 14.85 -1.83 8.40
#